data_AF-A0A3D9UR97-F1
#
_entry.id   AF-A0A3D9UR97-F1
#
_cell.length_a   1.000
_cell.length_b   1.000
_cell.length_c   1.000
_cell.angle_alpha   90.00
_cell.angle_beta   90.00
_cell.angle_gamma   90.00
#
_symmetry.space_group_name_H-M   'P 1'
#
loop_
_entity.id
_entity.type
_entity.pdbx_description
1 polymer ?
#
loop_
_entity_poly.entity_id
_entity_poly.type
_entity_poly.pdbx_seq_one_letter_code
_entity_poly.pdbx_strand_id
1 'polypeptide(L)'
;MFWIPQVNSMLYLNGGIYFASAPFIVGTSGNHAVGATPGEWRDNRRTSVQITARSDYAVRAALELAIAYPERLTIDRIVSEQDLPRKFVEAILSQLRRSGIVVTQRGCAGGYGLARSPKEITIGDIIRSVDGPLAEIHGVRPHELSYEGVAEHVPALWVALRSSMRAVLDVVTLQQLLGGKFPASVRRLGDADDAWLPR
;
A
#
# COMPACT_ATOMS: atom_id res chain seq x y z
N MET A 1 -48.77 6.36 -9.28
CA MET A 1 -49.17 5.09 -8.64
C MET A 1 -48.05 4.72 -7.68
N PHE A 2 -48.26 5.03 -6.40
CA PHE A 2 -47.34 4.79 -5.28
C PHE A 2 -47.36 3.31 -4.90
N TRP A 3 -46.21 2.70 -4.63
CA TRP A 3 -46.10 1.58 -3.69
C TRP A 3 -44.64 1.30 -3.24
N ILE A 4 -44.38 1.49 -1.95
CA ILE A 4 -43.35 0.82 -1.12
C ILE A 4 -44.14 0.34 0.12
N PRO A 5 -44.06 -0.93 0.55
CA PRO A 5 -43.22 -1.33 1.71
C PRO A 5 -42.61 -2.75 1.49
N GLN A 6 -41.64 -3.26 2.26
CA GLN A 6 -41.63 -3.43 3.70
C GLN A 6 -40.25 -3.94 4.18
N VAL A 7 -39.88 -3.52 5.38
CA VAL A 7 -38.71 -3.95 6.16
C VAL A 7 -39.01 -5.30 6.82
N ASN A 8 -38.03 -6.21 6.93
CA ASN A 8 -38.08 -7.24 7.96
C ASN A 8 -36.69 -7.49 8.57
N SER A 9 -36.59 -7.22 9.87
CA SER A 9 -35.51 -7.61 10.76
C SER A 9 -35.64 -9.08 11.12
N MET A 10 -34.53 -9.82 11.22
CA MET A 10 -34.54 -11.14 11.86
C MET A 10 -33.21 -11.41 12.56
N LEU A 11 -33.30 -11.49 13.89
CA LEU A 11 -32.27 -11.93 14.83
C LEU A 11 -32.15 -13.46 14.75
N TYR A 12 -30.93 -13.98 14.84
CA TYR A 12 -30.68 -15.39 15.14
C TYR A 12 -29.78 -15.49 16.39
N LEU A 13 -30.38 -15.98 17.48
CA LEU A 13 -29.73 -16.53 18.67
C LEU A 13 -29.98 -18.04 18.67
N ASN A 14 -28.91 -18.84 18.80
CA ASN A 14 -28.84 -20.23 19.27
C ASN A 14 -27.37 -20.67 19.14
N GLY A 15 -26.70 -21.38 20.04
CA GLY A 15 -27.11 -22.02 21.28
C GLY A 15 -26.05 -23.06 21.66
N GLY A 16 -25.60 -23.06 22.92
CA GLY A 16 -25.13 -24.23 23.68
C GLY A 16 -23.72 -24.77 23.43
N ILE A 17 -22.90 -24.81 24.50
CA ILE A 17 -21.93 -25.90 24.72
C ILE A 17 -21.96 -26.29 26.21
N TYR A 18 -22.07 -27.59 26.46
CA TYR A 18 -22.11 -28.25 27.77
C TYR A 18 -20.72 -28.43 28.41
N PHE A 19 -20.71 -28.53 29.73
CA PHE A 19 -19.58 -28.87 30.61
C PHE A 19 -19.15 -30.35 30.50
N ALA A 20 -17.85 -30.61 30.67
CA ALA A 20 -17.32 -31.88 31.17
C ALA A 20 -16.07 -31.65 32.03
N SER A 21 -15.99 -32.42 33.11
CA SER A 21 -15.19 -32.20 34.31
C SER A 21 -13.99 -33.14 34.42
N ALA A 22 -12.87 -32.59 34.96
CA ALA A 22 -11.85 -33.22 35.81
C ALA A 22 -10.86 -34.25 35.20
N PRO A 23 -9.71 -34.61 35.85
CA PRO A 23 -9.02 -34.04 37.02
C PRO A 23 -7.49 -33.79 36.85
N PHE A 24 -6.98 -32.99 37.78
CA PHE A 24 -5.67 -32.97 38.47
C PHE A 24 -4.65 -34.11 38.22
N ILE A 25 -3.41 -33.76 37.84
CA ILE A 25 -2.15 -34.41 38.29
C ILE A 25 -1.07 -33.32 38.47
N VAL A 26 -0.56 -33.18 39.71
CA VAL A 26 0.71 -32.52 40.02
C VAL A 26 1.78 -33.61 40.16
N GLY A 27 2.87 -33.49 39.41
CA GLY A 27 4.03 -34.37 39.47
C GLY A 27 5.29 -33.62 39.03
N THR A 28 6.31 -33.68 39.86
CA THR A 28 7.52 -32.87 39.91
C THR A 28 8.62 -33.23 38.90
N SER A 29 9.46 -32.22 38.61
CA SER A 29 10.90 -32.30 38.26
C SER A 29 11.31 -32.77 36.86
N GLY A 30 12.11 -31.95 36.19
CA GLY A 30 12.97 -32.37 35.09
C GLY A 30 13.11 -31.34 33.97
N ASN A 31 14.14 -30.49 34.05
CA ASN A 31 14.65 -29.69 32.93
C ASN A 31 14.81 -30.55 31.67
N HIS A 32 13.91 -30.40 30.71
CA HIS A 32 14.07 -30.83 29.33
C HIS A 32 13.57 -29.68 28.46
N ALA A 33 14.41 -29.25 27.52
CA ALA A 33 14.05 -28.25 26.52
C ALA A 33 12.76 -28.69 25.81
N VAL A 34 11.67 -27.97 26.04
CA VAL A 34 10.40 -28.21 25.36
C VAL A 34 10.58 -27.75 23.92
N GLY A 35 10.69 -28.74 23.04
CA GLY A 35 10.62 -28.54 21.60
C GLY A 35 9.37 -27.77 21.25
N ALA A 36 9.54 -26.71 20.47
CA ALA A 36 8.45 -26.07 19.76
C ALA A 36 7.71 -27.17 18.99
N THR A 37 6.43 -27.35 19.30
CA THR A 37 5.52 -28.27 18.61
C THR A 37 5.52 -27.94 17.11
N PRO A 38 5.95 -28.86 16.22
CA PRO A 38 5.79 -28.67 14.78
C PRO A 38 4.33 -28.91 14.44
N GLY A 39 3.55 -27.84 14.24
CA GLY A 39 2.13 -28.03 13.92
C GLY A 39 1.21 -26.84 14.13
N GLU A 40 1.69 -25.62 13.92
CA GLU A 40 0.77 -24.50 13.70
C GLU A 40 1.34 -23.59 12.62
N TRP A 41 1.47 -24.15 11.42
CA TRP A 41 1.55 -23.35 10.20
C TRP A 41 0.22 -22.61 10.07
N ARG A 42 0.11 -21.41 10.66
CA ARG A 42 -0.87 -20.44 10.22
C ARG A 42 -0.73 -20.34 8.71
N ASP A 43 -1.82 -20.62 8.03
CA ASP A 43 -1.99 -20.52 6.59
C ASP A 43 -1.47 -19.17 6.08
N ASN A 44 -0.19 -19.13 5.70
CA ASN A 44 0.47 -17.99 5.08
C ASN A 44 0.28 -18.04 3.55
N ARG A 45 -0.93 -18.38 3.10
CA ARG A 45 -1.32 -18.15 1.70
C ARG A 45 -1.69 -16.69 1.52
N ARG A 46 -0.65 -15.85 1.42
CA ARG A 46 -0.57 -14.62 0.62
C ARG A 46 0.76 -13.89 0.90
N THR A 47 1.87 -14.41 0.38
CA THR A 47 3.08 -13.60 0.17
C THR A 47 2.88 -12.69 -1.05
N SER A 48 1.94 -11.75 -0.95
CA SER A 48 1.79 -10.67 -1.92
C SER A 48 2.69 -9.50 -1.53
N VAL A 49 3.33 -8.88 -2.52
CA VAL A 49 3.92 -7.55 -2.36
C VAL A 49 2.81 -6.61 -1.89
N GLN A 50 2.97 -6.02 -0.70
CA GLN A 50 1.98 -5.12 -0.11
C GLN A 50 2.29 -3.68 -0.49
N ILE A 51 1.33 -3.02 -1.14
CA ILE A 51 1.35 -1.56 -1.28
C ILE A 51 0.71 -0.97 -0.03
N THR A 52 1.37 0.00 0.60
CA THR A 52 0.82 0.64 1.80
C THR A 52 -0.43 1.44 1.42
N ALA A 53 -1.40 1.52 2.34
CA ALA A 53 -2.56 2.40 2.15
C ALA A 53 -2.13 3.87 1.93
N ARG A 54 -1.02 4.29 2.55
CA ARG A 54 -0.46 5.62 2.37
C ARG A 54 -0.02 5.88 0.93
N SER A 55 0.67 4.93 0.31
CA SER A 55 1.10 5.02 -1.09
C SER A 55 -0.09 5.05 -2.04
N ASP A 56 -1.06 4.17 -1.84
CA ASP A 56 -2.31 4.16 -2.64
C ASP A 56 -3.04 5.51 -2.55
N TYR A 57 -3.27 6.01 -1.34
CA TYR A 57 -3.94 7.30 -1.14
C TYR A 57 -3.15 8.48 -1.71
N ALA A 58 -1.81 8.42 -1.65
CA ALA A 58 -0.96 9.46 -2.22
C ALA A 58 -1.07 9.53 -3.74
N VAL A 59 -1.11 8.37 -4.41
CA VAL A 59 -1.32 8.31 -5.85
C VAL A 59 -2.70 8.82 -6.24
N ARG A 60 -3.76 8.41 -5.53
CA ARG A 60 -5.14 8.89 -5.79
C ARG A 60 -5.27 10.40 -5.59
N ALA A 61 -4.77 10.93 -4.47
CA ALA A 61 -4.77 12.36 -4.23
C ALA A 61 -3.96 13.14 -5.27
N ALA A 62 -2.83 12.60 -5.73
CA ALA A 62 -2.03 13.22 -6.79
C ALA A 62 -2.73 13.18 -8.16
N LEU A 63 -3.54 12.15 -8.45
CA LEU A 63 -4.37 12.08 -9.66
C LEU A 63 -5.46 13.16 -9.67
N GLU A 64 -6.10 13.44 -8.54
CA GLU A 64 -7.04 14.56 -8.40
C GLU A 64 -6.37 15.91 -8.71
N LEU A 65 -5.15 16.10 -8.21
CA LEU A 65 -4.37 17.29 -8.55
C LEU A 65 -3.92 17.31 -10.02
N ALA A 66 -3.67 16.14 -10.62
CA ALA A 66 -3.26 16.03 -12.01
C ALA A 66 -4.39 16.34 -12.98
N ILE A 67 -5.61 15.87 -12.73
CA ILE A 67 -6.77 16.15 -13.59
C ILE A 67 -7.19 17.63 -13.52
N ALA A 68 -6.95 18.29 -12.39
CA ALA A 68 -7.22 19.71 -12.20
C ALA A 68 -6.08 20.63 -12.67
N TYR A 69 -4.90 20.09 -13.02
CA TYR A 69 -3.73 20.90 -13.37
C TYR A 69 -4.02 21.84 -14.57
N PRO A 70 -3.65 23.14 -14.52
CA PRO A 70 -2.79 23.81 -13.53
C PRO A 70 -3.53 24.46 -12.34
N GLU A 71 -4.81 24.16 -12.15
CA GLU A 71 -5.61 24.72 -11.07
C GLU A 71 -5.26 24.13 -9.70
N ARG A 72 -5.86 24.72 -8.66
CA ARG A 72 -5.72 24.26 -7.26
C ARG A 72 -7.04 23.69 -6.77
N LEU A 73 -6.96 22.64 -5.98
CA LEU A 73 -8.09 22.01 -5.32
C LEU A 73 -8.07 22.26 -3.81
N THR A 74 -9.26 22.45 -3.24
CA THR A 74 -9.41 22.39 -1.78
C THR A 74 -9.19 20.96 -1.31
N ILE A 75 -8.76 20.81 -0.06
CA ILE A 75 -8.63 19.48 0.52
C ILE A 75 -9.97 18.75 0.62
N ASP A 76 -11.06 19.47 0.88
CA ASP A 76 -12.41 18.91 0.89
C ASP A 76 -12.73 18.21 -0.43
N ARG A 77 -12.41 18.85 -1.56
CA ARG A 77 -12.63 18.27 -2.89
C ARG A 77 -11.80 17.02 -3.11
N ILE A 78 -10.51 17.04 -2.77
CA ILE A 78 -9.64 15.86 -2.93
C ILE A 78 -10.14 14.68 -2.09
N VAL A 79 -10.59 14.95 -0.86
CA VAL A 79 -11.12 13.93 0.05
C VAL A 79 -12.43 13.36 -0.47
N SER A 80 -13.35 14.19 -0.95
CA SER A 80 -14.68 13.75 -1.37
C SER A 80 -14.68 12.96 -2.68
N GLU A 81 -13.87 13.37 -3.67
CA GLU A 81 -13.86 12.72 -5.00
C GLU A 81 -13.32 11.28 -4.95
N GLN A 82 -12.48 10.96 -3.97
CA GLN A 82 -11.79 9.67 -3.85
C GLN A 82 -12.15 8.90 -2.56
N ASP A 83 -13.14 9.38 -1.79
CA ASP A 83 -13.56 8.84 -0.48
C ASP A 83 -12.36 8.56 0.46
N LEU A 84 -11.46 9.55 0.57
CA LEU A 84 -10.19 9.39 1.27
C LEU A 84 -10.26 9.89 2.73
N PRO A 85 -9.64 9.20 3.70
CA PRO A 85 -9.57 9.70 5.07
C PRO A 85 -8.81 11.04 5.16
N ARG A 86 -9.52 12.12 5.51
CA ARG A 86 -8.98 13.50 5.55
C ARG A 86 -7.61 13.63 6.22
N LYS A 87 -7.45 13.08 7.43
CA LYS A 87 -6.19 13.19 8.20
C LYS A 87 -5.00 12.59 7.43
N PHE A 88 -5.22 11.51 6.68
CA PHE A 88 -4.18 10.90 5.86
C PHE A 88 -3.83 11.79 4.67
N VAL A 89 -4.84 12.33 3.98
CA VAL A 89 -4.65 13.26 2.85
C VAL A 89 -3.88 14.50 3.30
N GLU A 90 -4.18 15.08 4.46
CA GLU A 90 -3.44 16.22 5.03
C GLU A 90 -1.94 15.89 5.23
N ALA A 91 -1.65 14.74 5.83
CA ALA A 91 -0.28 14.28 6.05
C ALA A 91 0.46 14.00 4.74
N ILE A 92 -0.22 13.38 3.77
CA ILE A 92 0.29 13.10 2.43
C ILE A 92 0.61 14.39 1.69
N LEU A 93 -0.34 15.33 1.59
CA LEU A 93 -0.13 16.61 0.90
C LEU A 93 0.97 17.44 1.54
N SER A 94 1.12 17.36 2.87
CA SER A 94 2.25 17.96 3.59
C SER A 94 3.60 17.35 3.19
N GLN A 95 3.69 16.03 3.03
CA GLN A 95 4.89 15.37 2.50
C GLN A 95 5.19 15.74 1.06
N LEU A 96 4.19 15.66 0.18
CA LEU A 96 4.33 16.02 -1.24
C LEU A 96 4.72 17.49 -1.43
N ARG A 97 4.27 18.37 -0.53
CA ARG A 97 4.73 19.76 -0.50
C ARG A 97 6.21 19.85 -0.13
N ARG A 98 6.65 19.13 0.90
CA ARG A 98 8.07 19.12 1.32
C ARG A 98 9.00 18.58 0.24
N SER A 99 8.55 17.63 -0.58
CA SER A 99 9.32 17.12 -1.73
C SER A 99 9.22 17.98 -2.98
N GLY A 100 8.47 19.09 -2.95
CA GLY A 100 8.33 20.00 -4.08
C GLY A 100 7.43 19.48 -5.21
N ILE A 101 6.65 18.42 -4.97
CA ILE A 101 5.67 17.90 -5.93
C ILE A 101 4.39 18.74 -5.91
N VAL A 102 3.99 19.19 -4.72
CA VAL A 102 2.76 19.97 -4.51
C VAL A 102 3.10 21.38 -4.03
N VAL A 103 2.39 22.36 -4.57
CA VAL A 103 2.37 23.73 -4.08
C VAL A 103 1.06 24.01 -3.36
N THR A 104 1.11 24.84 -2.32
CA THR A 104 -0.09 25.25 -1.57
C THR A 104 -0.19 26.76 -1.49
N GLN A 105 -1.42 27.26 -1.50
CA GLN A 105 -1.74 28.67 -1.26
C GLN A 105 -2.77 28.76 -0.15
N ARG A 106 -2.60 29.73 0.75
CA ARG A 106 -3.55 30.04 1.83
C ARG A 106 -4.55 31.10 1.35
N GLY A 107 -5.73 31.13 1.98
CA GLY A 107 -6.78 32.12 1.73
C GLY A 107 -8.04 31.53 1.10
N CYS A 108 -9.01 32.39 0.77
CA CYS A 108 -10.33 32.01 0.25
C CYS A 108 -10.26 31.32 -1.13
N ALA A 109 -9.25 31.65 -1.93
CA ALA A 109 -8.88 30.96 -3.18
C ALA A 109 -7.71 29.97 -3.01
N GLY A 110 -7.47 29.53 -1.76
CA GLY A 110 -6.37 28.64 -1.41
C GLY A 110 -6.63 27.19 -1.83
N GLY A 111 -5.60 26.36 -1.73
CA GLY A 111 -5.67 24.96 -2.11
C GLY A 111 -4.32 24.35 -2.44
N TYR A 112 -4.36 23.11 -2.91
CA TYR A 112 -3.21 22.33 -3.33
C TYR A 112 -3.22 22.20 -4.84
N GLY A 113 -2.05 22.28 -5.47
CA GLY A 113 -1.87 22.05 -6.91
C GLY A 113 -0.51 21.43 -7.17
N LEU A 114 -0.30 20.84 -8.35
CA LEU A 114 1.01 20.31 -8.71
C LEU A 114 2.00 21.46 -8.97
N ALA A 115 3.24 21.29 -8.53
CA ALA A 115 4.31 22.27 -8.73
C ALA A 115 4.81 22.31 -10.19
N ARG A 116 4.58 21.22 -10.94
CA ARG A 116 5.02 21.04 -12.32
C ARG A 116 4.04 20.15 -13.08
N SER A 117 4.25 19.98 -14.39
CA SER A 117 3.31 19.25 -15.25
C SER A 117 3.11 17.78 -14.78
N PRO A 118 1.89 17.22 -14.86
CA PRO A 118 1.66 15.78 -14.61
C PRO A 118 2.51 14.84 -15.49
N LYS A 119 3.05 15.34 -16.60
CA LYS A 119 3.96 14.63 -17.50
C LYS A 119 5.38 14.47 -16.94
N GLU A 120 5.73 15.23 -15.91
CA GLU A 120 7.07 15.29 -15.30
C GLU A 120 7.11 14.70 -13.89
N ILE A 121 6.00 14.13 -13.43
CA ILE A 121 5.87 13.57 -12.08
C ILE A 121 5.61 12.08 -12.23
N THR A 122 6.57 11.27 -11.79
CA THR A 122 6.48 9.81 -11.86
C THR A 122 5.74 9.25 -10.64
N ILE A 123 5.16 8.06 -10.76
CA ILE A 123 4.55 7.37 -9.61
C ILE A 123 5.63 7.04 -8.57
N GLY A 124 6.84 6.73 -9.01
CA GLY A 124 8.00 6.57 -8.14
C GLY A 124 8.28 7.82 -7.30
N ASP A 125 8.13 9.03 -7.85
CA ASP A 125 8.32 10.29 -7.09
C ASP A 125 7.30 10.45 -5.97
N ILE A 126 6.05 10.10 -6.23
CA ILE A 126 4.96 10.15 -5.25
C ILE A 126 5.22 9.16 -4.11
N ILE A 127 5.46 7.90 -4.44
CA ILE A 127 5.70 6.83 -3.45
C ILE A 127 6.94 7.16 -2.62
N ARG A 128 8.04 7.58 -3.26
CA ARG A 128 9.27 7.95 -2.55
C ARG A 128 9.10 9.13 -1.60
N SER A 129 8.19 10.04 -1.91
CA SER A 129 7.91 11.20 -1.05
C SER A 129 7.14 10.82 0.23
N VAL A 130 6.33 9.76 0.19
CA VAL A 130 5.46 9.38 1.31
C VAL A 130 5.99 8.23 2.15
N ASP A 131 6.59 7.22 1.51
CA ASP A 131 7.08 5.99 2.13
C ASP A 131 8.62 5.91 2.20
N GLY A 132 9.33 6.83 1.56
CA GLY A 132 10.80 6.77 1.47
C GLY A 132 11.28 5.83 0.36
N PRO A 133 12.51 5.31 0.40
CA PRO A 133 13.07 4.54 -0.71
C PRO A 133 12.22 3.30 -1.04
N LEU A 134 11.96 3.06 -2.35
CA LEU A 134 11.06 2.02 -2.88
C LEU A 134 11.33 0.55 -2.44
N ALA A 135 12.46 0.30 -1.78
CA ALA A 135 12.74 -0.98 -1.14
C ALA A 135 13.85 -0.78 -0.11
N GLU A 136 13.54 -1.06 1.15
CA GLU A 136 14.47 -1.22 2.26
C GLU A 136 14.22 -2.59 2.89
N ILE A 137 15.29 -3.22 3.35
CA ILE A 137 15.27 -4.54 3.97
C ILE A 137 15.65 -4.34 5.42
N HIS A 138 14.69 -4.55 6.33
CA HIS A 138 14.85 -4.23 7.75
C HIS A 138 15.30 -2.78 7.99
N GLY A 139 14.88 -1.83 7.15
CA GLY A 139 15.28 -0.42 7.23
C GLY A 139 16.70 -0.13 6.71
N VAL A 140 17.35 -1.12 6.09
CA VAL A 140 18.69 -1.00 5.48
C VAL A 140 18.57 -1.06 3.96
N ARG A 141 19.42 -0.32 3.25
CA ARG A 141 19.41 -0.36 1.78
C ARG A 141 20.00 -1.69 1.31
N PRO A 142 19.46 -2.30 0.24
CA PRO A 142 19.96 -3.60 -0.23
C PRO A 142 21.46 -3.67 -0.52
N HIS A 143 22.09 -2.57 -0.95
CA HIS A 143 23.53 -2.50 -1.24
C HIS A 143 24.41 -2.30 0.01
N GLU A 144 23.81 -2.05 1.17
CA GLU A 144 24.48 -1.95 2.48
C GLU A 144 24.40 -3.27 3.27
N LEU A 145 23.65 -4.26 2.76
CA LEU A 145 23.57 -5.58 3.37
C LEU A 145 24.82 -6.39 3.03
N SER A 146 25.44 -6.96 4.06
CA SER A 146 26.46 -7.99 3.93
C SER A 146 26.00 -9.22 4.67
N TYR A 147 25.96 -10.35 3.98
CA TYR A 147 25.71 -11.67 4.57
C TYR A 147 26.89 -12.57 4.24
N GLU A 148 27.20 -13.51 5.14
CA GLU A 148 28.29 -14.46 4.96
C GLU A 148 27.78 -15.86 4.59
N GLY A 149 28.65 -16.70 4.02
CA GLY A 149 28.35 -18.08 3.68
C GLY A 149 27.30 -18.22 2.58
N VAL A 150 26.35 -19.15 2.76
CA VAL A 150 25.34 -19.50 1.73
C VAL A 150 24.43 -18.33 1.31
N ALA A 151 24.39 -17.24 2.09
CA ALA A 151 23.56 -16.07 1.84
C ALA A 151 24.31 -14.92 1.13
N GLU A 152 25.58 -15.08 0.75
CA GLU A 152 26.39 -14.02 0.16
C GLU A 152 25.78 -13.36 -1.10
N HIS A 153 24.97 -14.09 -1.86
CA HIS A 153 24.33 -13.59 -3.08
C HIS A 153 22.94 -12.95 -2.86
N VAL A 154 22.39 -13.05 -1.65
CA VAL A 154 21.08 -12.50 -1.29
C VAL A 154 20.99 -10.98 -1.52
N PRO A 155 22.00 -10.14 -1.21
CA PRO A 155 21.93 -8.71 -1.47
C PRO A 155 21.77 -8.38 -2.97
N ALA A 156 22.43 -9.14 -3.85
CA ALA A 156 22.33 -8.96 -5.29
C ALA A 156 20.91 -9.24 -5.81
N LEU A 157 20.26 -10.29 -5.30
CA LEU A 157 18.84 -10.58 -5.58
C LEU A 157 17.94 -9.41 -5.16
N TRP A 158 18.16 -8.86 -3.97
CA TRP A 158 17.37 -7.74 -3.47
C TRP A 158 17.57 -6.44 -4.26
N VAL A 159 18.81 -6.17 -4.69
CA VAL A 159 19.10 -5.07 -5.62
C VAL A 159 18.35 -5.27 -6.94
N ALA A 160 18.35 -6.48 -7.50
CA ALA A 160 17.63 -6.79 -8.72
C ALA A 160 16.11 -6.59 -8.56
N LEU A 161 15.51 -7.07 -7.46
CA LEU A 161 14.09 -6.87 -7.17
C LEU A 161 13.72 -5.38 -7.09
N ARG A 162 14.51 -4.59 -6.37
CA ARG A 162 14.33 -3.13 -6.28
C ARG A 162 14.44 -2.45 -7.63
N SER A 163 15.41 -2.87 -8.46
CA SER A 163 15.58 -2.35 -9.81
C SER A 163 14.37 -2.64 -10.70
N SER A 164 13.77 -3.83 -10.59
CA SER A 164 12.54 -4.18 -11.30
C SER A 164 11.36 -3.30 -10.89
N MET A 165 11.19 -3.02 -9.59
CA MET A 165 10.15 -2.10 -9.12
C MET A 165 10.35 -0.69 -9.68
N ARG A 166 11.59 -0.19 -9.66
CA ARG A 166 11.95 1.13 -10.23
C ARG A 166 11.67 1.19 -11.73
N ALA A 167 11.97 0.12 -12.47
CA ALA A 167 11.75 0.05 -13.91
C ALA A 167 10.26 0.21 -14.31
N VAL A 168 9.34 0.00 -13.36
CA VAL A 168 7.90 0.27 -13.54
C VAL A 168 7.53 1.66 -13.02
N LEU A 169 7.83 1.94 -11.75
CA LEU A 169 7.33 3.13 -11.07
C LEU A 169 7.99 4.43 -11.55
N ASP A 170 9.24 4.37 -11.99
CA ASP A 170 10.03 5.55 -12.37
C ASP A 170 9.79 5.96 -13.84
N VAL A 171 9.07 5.15 -14.62
CA VAL A 171 8.75 5.43 -16.03
C VAL A 171 7.28 5.77 -16.26
N VAL A 172 6.41 5.51 -15.28
CA VAL A 172 4.98 5.87 -15.34
C VAL A 172 4.78 7.24 -14.70
N THR A 173 4.20 8.16 -15.45
CA THR A 173 3.86 9.51 -15.01
C THR A 173 2.40 9.60 -14.56
N LEU A 174 2.06 10.62 -13.78
CA LEU A 174 0.66 10.93 -13.42
C LEU A 174 -0.21 11.09 -14.69
N GLN A 175 0.31 11.74 -15.73
CA GLN A 175 -0.41 11.89 -17.00
C GLN A 175 -0.73 10.54 -17.67
N GLN A 176 0.23 9.61 -17.67
CA GLN A 176 0.06 8.29 -18.27
C GLN A 176 -0.91 7.44 -17.46
N LEU A 177 -0.81 7.49 -16.13
CA LEU A 177 -1.72 6.79 -15.24
C LEU A 177 -3.16 7.32 -15.41
N LEU A 178 -3.34 8.64 -15.42
CA LEU A 178 -4.64 9.29 -15.65
C LEU A 178 -5.27 8.88 -16.99
N GLY A 179 -4.45 8.76 -18.04
CA GLY A 179 -4.91 8.36 -19.37
C GLY A 179 -4.99 6.86 -19.62
N GLY A 180 -4.58 6.01 -18.67
CA GLY A 180 -4.45 4.56 -18.87
C GLY A 180 -3.43 4.16 -19.95
N LYS A 181 -2.50 5.05 -20.32
CA LYS A 181 -1.56 4.86 -21.43
C LYS A 181 -0.16 4.57 -20.89
N PHE A 182 0.08 3.32 -20.52
CA PHE A 182 1.37 2.90 -19.96
C PHE A 182 2.46 2.71 -21.03
N PRO A 183 3.75 2.94 -20.69
CA PRO A 183 4.88 2.60 -21.54
C PRO A 183 4.90 1.11 -21.90
N ALA A 184 5.46 0.77 -23.07
CA ALA A 184 5.50 -0.61 -23.56
C ALA A 184 6.25 -1.58 -22.63
N SER A 185 7.24 -1.10 -21.86
CA SER A 185 7.91 -1.90 -20.83
C SER A 185 6.95 -2.34 -19.72
N VAL A 186 6.06 -1.46 -19.30
CA VAL A 186 5.09 -1.72 -18.22
C VAL A 186 3.94 -2.58 -18.72
N ARG A 187 3.41 -2.29 -19.92
CA ARG A 187 2.35 -3.12 -20.52
C ARG A 187 2.78 -4.57 -20.67
N ARG A 188 4.00 -4.83 -21.17
CA ARG A 188 4.55 -6.19 -21.27
C ARG A 188 4.58 -6.96 -19.94
N LEU A 189 4.75 -6.25 -18.82
CA LEU A 189 4.73 -6.88 -17.49
C LEU A 189 3.30 -7.13 -16.99
N GLY A 190 2.33 -6.29 -17.37
CA GLY A 190 0.91 -6.43 -17.00
C GLY A 190 0.09 -7.35 -17.92
N ASP A 191 0.57 -7.58 -19.14
CA ASP A 191 -0.07 -8.43 -20.15
C ASP A 191 0.40 -9.90 -20.06
N ALA A 192 1.29 -10.24 -19.12
CA ALA A 192 1.65 -11.63 -18.87
C ALA A 192 0.40 -12.39 -18.37
N ASP A 193 0.08 -13.53 -18.99
CA ASP A 193 -1.16 -14.29 -18.78
C ASP A 193 -1.46 -14.68 -17.32
N ASP A 194 -0.45 -14.63 -16.45
CA ASP A 194 -0.53 -14.94 -15.03
C ASP A 194 -0.42 -13.73 -14.10
N ALA A 195 -0.26 -12.52 -14.63
CA ALA A 195 -0.07 -11.30 -13.83
C ALA A 195 -1.30 -10.93 -12.98
N TRP A 196 -2.49 -11.33 -13.42
CA TRP A 196 -3.76 -11.10 -12.73
C TRP A 196 -4.24 -12.29 -11.91
N LEU A 197 -3.55 -13.43 -11.97
CA LEU A 197 -3.90 -14.61 -11.20
C LEU A 197 -3.27 -14.51 -9.80
N PRO A 198 -4.06 -14.65 -8.71
CA PRO A 198 -3.49 -14.79 -7.39
C PRO A 198 -2.65 -16.07 -7.33
N ARG A 199 -1.32 -15.94 -7.25
CA ARG A 199 -0.39 -17.05 -7.07
C ARG A 199 -0.26 -17.45 -5.60
#